data_AF-A0AAI8VF89-F1
#
_entry.id   AF-A0AAI8VF89-F1
#
_cell.length_a   1.000
_cell.length_b   1.000
_cell.length_c   1.000
_cell.angle_alpha   90.00
_cell.angle_beta   90.00
_cell.angle_gamma   90.00
#
_symmetry.space_group_name_H-M   'P 1'
#
loop_
_entity.id
_entity.type
_entity.pdbx_description
1 polymer ?
#
loop_
_entity_poly.entity_id
_entity_poly.type
_entity_poly.pdbx_seq_one_letter_code
_entity_poly.pdbx_strand_id
1 'polypeptide(L)'
;MASQTRVAAVTGANKGIGLAIVRNLALQYPASPLKGGPFLIYLTARSAERGAEAVNTLNNDPQLKQAKVLVQDGGDTTIKFRELDISKTTSIQEFAKSLKQDHPDGLDIVINNAPACIALQGFDANVVKETLHTNYYGTLEVTQDLLPLLRKGGRMVNVSSISGKLNKYSDEIRNAFLQAAKTDVPAVTALMEKLKQAVADGREK
;
A
#
# COMPACT_ATOMS: atom_id res chain seq x y z
N MET A 1 28.14 9.90 13.41
CA MET A 1 26.76 10.29 13.08
C MET A 1 25.85 9.17 13.55
N ALA A 2 24.78 9.47 14.29
CA ALA A 2 23.83 8.45 14.72
C ALA A 2 23.25 7.77 13.47
N SER A 3 23.16 6.45 13.52
CA SER A 3 22.63 5.64 12.42
C SER A 3 21.15 5.97 12.21
N GLN A 4 20.79 6.44 11.00
CA GLN A 4 19.42 6.89 10.70
C GLN A 4 18.49 5.66 10.59
N THR A 5 17.39 5.67 11.36
CA THR A 5 16.36 4.64 11.26
C THR A 5 15.70 4.68 9.89
N ARG A 6 15.68 3.54 9.21
CA ARG A 6 14.91 3.35 7.98
C ARG A 6 13.44 3.16 8.32
N VAL A 7 12.53 3.74 7.54
CA VAL A 7 11.10 3.71 7.82
C VAL A 7 10.32 3.20 6.61
N ALA A 8 9.51 2.16 6.83
CA ALA A 8 8.59 1.62 5.84
C ALA A 8 7.14 1.75 6.29
N ALA A 9 6.22 1.99 5.36
CA ALA A 9 4.77 1.87 5.57
C ALA A 9 4.18 0.91 4.54
N VAL A 10 3.40 -0.08 5.00
CA VAL A 10 2.75 -1.08 4.14
C VAL A 10 1.25 -1.01 4.34
N THR A 11 0.51 -0.68 3.29
CA THR A 11 -0.96 -0.58 3.35
C THR A 11 -1.62 -1.96 3.29
N GLY A 12 -2.65 -2.18 4.12
CA GLY A 12 -3.42 -3.44 4.10
C GLY A 12 -2.59 -4.67 4.44
N ALA A 13 -1.74 -4.57 5.46
CA ALA A 13 -0.73 -5.58 5.79
C ALA A 13 -1.13 -6.55 6.92
N ASN A 14 -2.40 -6.58 7.30
CA ASN A 14 -2.88 -7.46 8.37
C ASN A 14 -3.03 -8.94 7.96
N LYS A 15 -2.97 -9.27 6.67
CA LYS A 15 -3.09 -10.64 6.15
C LYS A 15 -2.48 -10.78 4.76
N GLY A 16 -2.41 -12.01 4.27
CA GLY A 16 -2.09 -12.32 2.87
C GLY A 16 -0.76 -11.72 2.41
N ILE A 17 -0.76 -11.13 1.21
CA ILE A 17 0.44 -10.57 0.57
C ILE A 17 1.07 -9.48 1.44
N GLY A 18 0.28 -8.60 2.04
CA GLY A 18 0.81 -7.51 2.86
C GLY A 18 1.54 -7.97 4.11
N LEU A 19 0.98 -8.98 4.79
CA LEU A 19 1.63 -9.61 5.94
C LEU A 19 2.97 -10.27 5.51
N ALA A 20 2.95 -10.97 4.37
CA ALA A 20 4.14 -11.58 3.81
C ALA A 20 5.19 -10.55 3.37
N ILE A 21 4.78 -9.38 2.88
CA ILE A 21 5.66 -8.26 2.56
C ILE A 21 6.36 -7.77 3.83
N VAL A 22 5.62 -7.52 4.92
CA VAL A 22 6.22 -7.07 6.19
C VAL A 22 7.22 -8.10 6.72
N ARG A 23 6.87 -9.40 6.69
CA ARG A 23 7.78 -10.48 7.07
C ARG A 23 9.05 -10.48 6.22
N ASN A 24 8.93 -10.41 4.90
CA ASN A 24 10.08 -10.46 4.00
C ASN A 24 10.95 -9.21 4.11
N LEU A 25 10.36 -8.03 4.30
CA LEU A 25 11.10 -6.80 4.59
C LEU A 25 11.96 -6.98 5.85
N ALA A 26 11.40 -7.52 6.93
CA ALA A 26 12.14 -7.78 8.16
C ALA A 26 13.26 -8.84 7.98
N LEU A 27 13.00 -9.92 7.23
CA LEU A 27 13.99 -10.97 6.97
C LEU A 27 15.15 -10.50 6.09
N GLN A 28 14.86 -9.70 5.06
CA GLN A 28 15.86 -9.32 4.05
C GLN A 28 16.64 -8.07 4.41
N TYR A 29 16.07 -7.17 5.22
CA TYR A 29 16.72 -5.91 5.56
C TYR A 29 18.12 -6.07 6.20
N PRO A 30 18.38 -7.03 7.12
CA PRO A 30 19.71 -7.20 7.71
C PRO A 30 20.84 -7.46 6.71
N ALA A 31 20.55 -8.12 5.58
CA ALA A 31 21.50 -8.42 4.52
C ALA A 31 21.42 -7.44 3.34
N SER A 32 20.55 -6.43 3.41
CA SER A 32 20.31 -5.49 2.33
C SER A 32 21.48 -4.51 2.18
N PRO A 33 21.90 -4.16 0.94
CA PRO A 33 22.85 -3.08 0.71
C PRO A 33 22.30 -1.70 1.15
N LEU A 34 21.00 -1.61 1.45
CA LEU A 34 20.36 -0.41 1.97
C LEU A 34 20.39 -0.30 3.50
N LYS A 35 20.95 -1.30 4.21
CA LYS A 35 21.08 -1.28 5.66
C LYS A 35 22.00 -0.13 6.06
N GLY A 36 21.39 0.89 6.68
CA GLY A 36 22.10 2.03 7.26
C GLY A 36 21.86 2.20 8.76
N GLY A 37 20.99 1.36 9.35
CA GLY A 37 20.55 1.47 10.73
C GLY A 37 19.38 0.58 11.10
N PRO A 38 18.71 0.86 12.23
CA PRO A 38 17.47 0.19 12.62
C PRO A 38 16.39 0.34 11.54
N PHE A 39 15.43 -0.59 11.53
CA PHE A 39 14.32 -0.56 10.57
C PHE A 39 12.98 -0.58 11.29
N LEU A 40 12.18 0.45 11.01
CA LEU A 40 10.81 0.55 11.52
C LEU A 40 9.83 0.27 10.38
N ILE A 41 8.98 -0.73 10.56
CA ILE A 41 7.92 -1.08 9.60
C ILE A 41 6.56 -0.78 10.23
N TYR A 42 5.82 0.13 9.61
CA TYR A 42 4.40 0.33 9.90
C TYR A 42 3.56 -0.66 9.09
N LEU A 43 3.01 -1.64 9.79
CA LEU A 43 1.94 -2.50 9.31
C LEU A 43 0.62 -1.79 9.52
N THR A 44 -0.23 -1.75 8.50
CA THR A 44 -1.53 -1.09 8.62
C THR A 44 -2.73 -2.02 8.38
N ALA A 45 -3.85 -1.66 8.99
CA ALA A 45 -5.13 -2.35 8.88
C ALA A 45 -6.26 -1.39 9.19
N ARG A 46 -7.48 -1.72 8.74
CA ARG A 46 -8.71 -0.96 9.06
C ARG A 46 -9.20 -1.15 10.50
N SER A 47 -8.72 -2.17 11.20
CA SER A 47 -9.19 -2.55 12.54
C SER A 47 -7.99 -2.74 13.45
N ALA A 48 -8.06 -2.11 14.63
CA ALA A 48 -7.06 -2.24 15.67
C ALA A 48 -6.84 -3.69 16.09
N GLU A 49 -7.92 -4.46 16.22
CA GLU A 49 -7.87 -5.89 16.56
C GLU A 49 -7.06 -6.70 15.54
N ARG A 50 -7.40 -6.55 14.25
CA ARG A 50 -6.69 -7.27 13.16
C ARG A 50 -5.25 -6.81 13.01
N GLY A 51 -4.99 -5.54 13.29
CA GLY A 51 -3.65 -4.98 13.33
C GLY A 51 -2.79 -5.59 14.44
N ALA A 52 -3.34 -5.66 15.65
CA ALA A 52 -2.70 -6.27 16.80
C ALA A 52 -2.45 -7.77 16.59
N GLU A 53 -3.42 -8.50 16.04
CA GLU A 53 -3.28 -9.92 15.70
C GLU A 53 -2.15 -10.13 14.68
N ALA A 54 -2.07 -9.29 13.65
CA ALA A 54 -1.02 -9.36 12.63
C ALA A 54 0.38 -9.10 13.20
N VAL A 55 0.51 -8.10 14.09
CA VAL A 55 1.77 -7.86 14.81
C VAL A 55 2.13 -9.06 15.70
N ASN A 56 1.16 -9.63 16.41
CA ASN A 56 1.39 -10.81 17.23
C ASN A 56 1.82 -12.03 16.40
N THR A 57 1.23 -12.20 15.21
CA THR A 57 1.62 -13.26 14.26
C THR A 57 3.07 -13.07 13.82
N LEU A 58 3.47 -11.85 13.45
CA LEU A 58 4.85 -11.56 13.01
C LEU A 58 5.86 -11.69 14.16
N ASN A 59 5.52 -11.22 15.35
CA ASN A 59 6.36 -11.38 16.54
C ASN A 59 6.55 -12.85 16.93
N ASN A 60 5.66 -13.74 16.50
CA ASN A 60 5.75 -15.18 16.76
C ASN A 60 6.07 -16.02 15.51
N ASP A 61 6.36 -15.39 14.36
CA ASP A 61 6.69 -16.10 13.14
C ASP A 61 8.01 -16.89 13.33
N PRO A 62 8.03 -18.21 13.09
CA PRO A 62 9.21 -19.04 13.33
C PRO A 62 10.45 -18.58 12.55
N GLN A 63 10.29 -18.07 11.33
CA GLN A 63 11.41 -17.61 10.50
C GLN A 63 12.01 -16.32 11.06
N LEU A 64 11.16 -15.38 11.50
CA LEU A 64 11.62 -14.13 12.13
C LEU A 64 12.37 -14.39 13.44
N LYS A 65 11.85 -15.30 14.28
CA LYS A 65 12.51 -15.71 15.54
C LYS A 65 13.83 -16.43 15.29
N GLN A 66 13.86 -17.39 14.36
CA GLN A 66 15.08 -18.11 14.01
C GLN A 66 16.17 -17.17 13.49
N ALA A 67 15.78 -16.19 12.67
CA ALA A 67 16.70 -15.20 12.10
C ALA A 67 17.07 -14.06 13.07
N LYS A 68 16.39 -13.96 14.23
CA LYS A 68 16.62 -12.93 15.27
C LYS A 68 16.63 -11.50 14.72
N VAL A 69 15.72 -11.22 13.79
CA VAL A 69 15.72 -9.92 13.07
C VAL A 69 14.95 -8.82 13.80
N LEU A 70 14.03 -9.20 14.69
CA LEU A 70 13.22 -8.26 15.46
C LEU A 70 13.94 -7.83 16.75
N VAL A 71 13.66 -6.61 17.22
CA VAL A 71 14.28 -6.05 18.44
C VAL A 71 14.09 -6.96 19.66
N GLN A 72 12.91 -7.56 19.83
CA GLN A 72 12.61 -8.48 20.93
C GLN A 72 13.48 -9.77 20.90
N ASP A 73 14.03 -10.11 19.73
CA ASP A 73 14.85 -11.31 19.51
C ASP A 73 16.35 -10.97 19.39
N GLY A 74 16.73 -9.69 19.58
CA GLY A 74 18.10 -9.19 19.52
C GLY A 74 18.51 -8.55 18.18
N GLY A 75 17.56 -8.34 17.27
CA GLY A 75 17.79 -7.68 15.98
C GLY A 75 17.52 -6.17 15.99
N ASP A 76 17.50 -5.57 14.79
CA ASP A 76 17.37 -4.11 14.61
C ASP A 76 16.00 -3.70 14.02
N THR A 77 15.08 -4.64 13.79
CA THR A 77 13.79 -4.37 13.15
C THR A 77 12.66 -4.25 14.17
N THR A 78 11.86 -3.21 14.05
CA THR A 78 10.65 -2.99 14.84
C THR A 78 9.44 -3.00 13.91
N ILE A 79 8.40 -3.74 14.26
CA ILE A 79 7.12 -3.75 13.55
C ILE A 79 6.09 -3.06 14.45
N LYS A 80 5.42 -2.03 13.93
CA LYS A 80 4.36 -1.30 14.64
C LYS A 80 3.07 -1.33 13.82
N PHE A 81 1.95 -1.47 14.51
CA PHE A 81 0.64 -1.30 13.90
C PHE A 81 0.25 0.19 13.85
N ARG A 82 -0.40 0.60 12.76
CA ARG A 82 -1.22 1.82 12.68
C ARG A 82 -2.51 1.59 11.92
N GLU A 83 -3.57 2.21 12.40
CA GLU A 83 -4.85 2.15 11.69
C GLU A 83 -4.76 2.96 10.40
N LEU A 84 -5.27 2.37 9.32
CA LEU A 84 -5.45 3.03 8.03
C LEU A 84 -6.61 2.36 7.30
N ASP A 85 -7.63 3.14 7.01
CA ASP A 85 -8.70 2.79 6.09
C ASP A 85 -8.62 3.67 4.85
N ILE A 86 -8.05 3.12 3.77
CA ILE A 86 -7.86 3.85 2.52
C ILE A 86 -9.17 4.18 1.81
N SER A 87 -10.31 3.68 2.30
CA SER A 87 -11.64 4.09 1.80
C SER A 87 -12.15 5.38 2.45
N LYS A 88 -11.42 5.95 3.43
CA LYS A 88 -11.81 7.14 4.19
C LYS A 88 -10.70 8.20 4.14
N THR A 89 -10.98 9.32 3.49
CA THR A 89 -10.07 10.48 3.40
C THR A 89 -9.53 10.93 4.76
N THR A 90 -10.39 11.02 5.79
CA THR A 90 -9.95 11.41 7.13
C THR A 90 -8.90 10.45 7.71
N SER A 91 -9.07 9.14 7.48
CA SER A 91 -8.10 8.13 7.94
C SER A 91 -6.75 8.27 7.23
N ILE A 92 -6.76 8.55 5.92
CA ILE A 92 -5.54 8.76 5.14
C ILE A 92 -4.79 10.00 5.63
N GLN A 93 -5.50 11.12 5.78
CA GLN A 93 -4.91 12.39 6.21
C GLN A 93 -4.35 12.32 7.64
N GLU A 94 -5.08 11.68 8.56
CA GLU A 94 -4.62 11.45 9.94
C GLU A 94 -3.38 10.55 9.95
N PHE A 95 -3.37 9.49 9.15
CA PHE A 95 -2.22 8.61 9.01
C PHE A 95 -0.99 9.36 8.47
N ALA A 96 -1.13 10.10 7.37
CA ALA A 96 -0.06 10.88 6.77
C ALA A 96 0.48 11.95 7.74
N LYS A 97 -0.42 12.67 8.43
CA LYS A 97 -0.05 13.65 9.45
C LYS A 97 0.74 13.01 10.58
N SER A 98 0.29 11.86 11.09
CA SER A 98 0.98 11.14 12.16
C SER A 98 2.38 10.70 11.72
N LEU A 99 2.53 10.18 10.50
CA LEU A 99 3.84 9.79 9.97
C LEU A 99 4.78 10.98 9.83
N LYS A 100 4.28 12.12 9.35
CA LYS A 100 5.07 13.35 9.24
C LYS A 100 5.52 13.88 10.60
N GLN A 101 4.68 13.75 11.62
CA GLN A 101 5.00 14.17 12.99
C GLN A 101 6.09 13.27 13.61
N ASP A 102 5.97 11.95 13.44
CA ASP A 102 6.94 11.01 14.01
C ASP A 102 8.24 10.92 13.22
N HIS A 103 8.19 11.17 11.91
CA HIS A 103 9.32 11.07 10.98
C HIS A 103 9.43 12.35 10.15
N PRO A 104 9.87 13.48 10.75
CA PRO A 104 10.04 14.73 10.03
C PRO A 104 11.07 14.62 8.89
N ASP A 105 12.02 13.69 9.02
CA ASP A 105 13.00 13.36 7.99
C ASP A 105 12.42 12.49 6.85
N GLY A 106 11.16 12.08 6.91
CA GLY A 106 10.47 11.31 5.88
C GLY A 106 10.59 9.79 5.99
N LEU A 107 10.10 9.10 4.97
CA LEU A 107 10.00 7.64 4.84
C LEU A 107 10.93 7.11 3.74
N ASP A 108 11.39 5.88 3.88
CA ASP A 108 12.24 5.24 2.87
C ASP A 108 11.44 4.34 1.92
N ILE A 109 10.37 3.73 2.41
CA ILE A 109 9.58 2.74 1.66
C ILE A 109 8.09 2.95 1.93
N VAL A 110 7.30 3.10 0.87
CA VAL A 110 5.84 3.04 0.95
C VAL A 110 5.37 1.95 0.00
N ILE A 111 4.56 1.02 0.50
CA ILE A 111 4.01 -0.08 -0.30
C ILE A 111 2.49 0.00 -0.25
N ASN A 112 1.90 0.37 -1.38
CA ASN A 112 0.47 0.35 -1.59
C ASN A 112 0.01 -1.08 -1.91
N ASN A 113 -0.49 -1.78 -0.89
CA ASN A 113 -0.91 -3.19 -0.93
C ASN A 113 -2.36 -3.39 -0.42
N ALA A 114 -3.15 -2.33 -0.30
CA ALA A 114 -4.52 -2.43 0.18
C ALA A 114 -5.62 -2.66 -0.91
N PRO A 115 -5.40 -3.25 -2.12
CA PRO A 115 -6.53 -3.46 -3.02
C PRO A 115 -7.44 -4.55 -2.45
N ALA A 116 -8.75 -4.32 -2.56
CA ALA A 116 -9.77 -5.28 -2.19
C ALA A 116 -10.22 -6.06 -3.43
N CYS A 117 -10.36 -7.38 -3.29
CA CYS A 117 -10.91 -8.26 -4.32
C CYS A 117 -12.46 -8.18 -4.39
N ILE A 118 -13.00 -6.96 -4.50
CA ILE A 118 -14.46 -6.71 -4.53
C ILE A 118 -15.07 -7.23 -5.84
N ALA A 119 -14.33 -7.12 -6.94
CA ALA A 119 -14.73 -7.63 -8.26
C ALA A 119 -14.99 -9.15 -8.35
N LEU A 120 -14.67 -9.94 -7.32
CA LEU A 120 -15.02 -11.36 -7.27
C LEU A 120 -16.47 -11.61 -6.82
N GLN A 121 -17.19 -10.57 -6.39
CA GLN A 121 -18.57 -10.67 -5.91
C GLN A 121 -19.60 -10.53 -7.04
N GLY A 122 -19.17 -10.18 -8.25
CA GLY A 122 -20.04 -9.97 -9.42
C GLY A 122 -19.57 -8.81 -10.27
N PHE A 123 -20.44 -8.35 -11.17
CA PHE A 123 -20.21 -7.14 -11.96
C PHE A 123 -21.51 -6.33 -12.04
N ASP A 124 -21.55 -5.24 -11.29
CA ASP A 124 -22.64 -4.26 -11.32
C ASP A 124 -22.12 -2.87 -10.92
N ALA A 125 -22.99 -1.86 -10.98
CA ALA A 125 -22.62 -0.47 -10.67
C ALA A 125 -22.09 -0.28 -9.24
N ASN A 126 -22.62 -1.00 -8.25
CA ASN A 126 -22.15 -0.92 -6.87
C ASN A 126 -20.78 -1.58 -6.72
N VAL A 127 -20.60 -2.78 -7.29
CA VAL A 127 -19.32 -3.50 -7.29
C VAL A 127 -18.22 -2.67 -7.95
N VAL A 128 -18.50 -2.06 -9.10
CA VAL A 128 -17.55 -1.19 -9.80
C VAL A 128 -17.23 0.06 -8.99
N LYS A 129 -18.25 0.71 -8.42
CA LYS A 129 -18.07 1.88 -7.56
C LYS A 129 -17.19 1.56 -6.35
N GLU A 130 -17.47 0.49 -5.62
CA GLU A 130 -16.68 0.09 -4.45
C GLU A 130 -15.26 -0.36 -4.80
N THR A 131 -15.12 -1.09 -5.91
CA THR A 131 -13.81 -1.52 -6.44
C THR A 131 -12.95 -0.31 -6.77
N LEU A 132 -13.49 0.66 -7.51
CA LEU A 132 -12.75 1.87 -7.88
C LEU A 132 -12.46 2.72 -6.64
N HIS A 133 -13.42 2.87 -5.72
CA HIS A 133 -13.25 3.64 -4.47
C HIS A 133 -12.03 3.18 -3.69
N THR A 134 -11.88 1.87 -3.48
CA THR A 134 -10.75 1.32 -2.73
C THR A 134 -9.49 1.23 -3.59
N ASN A 135 -9.57 0.59 -4.75
CA ASN A 135 -8.37 0.17 -5.49
C ASN A 135 -7.73 1.33 -6.26
N TYR A 136 -8.53 2.30 -6.71
CA TYR A 136 -8.05 3.46 -7.45
C TYR A 136 -8.01 4.72 -6.58
N TYR A 137 -9.16 5.23 -6.15
CA TYR A 137 -9.23 6.54 -5.48
C TYR A 137 -8.50 6.54 -4.13
N GLY A 138 -8.75 5.53 -3.28
CA GLY A 138 -8.05 5.39 -2.00
C GLY A 138 -6.54 5.23 -2.16
N THR A 139 -6.09 4.40 -3.10
CA THR A 139 -4.66 4.24 -3.42
C THR A 139 -4.03 5.53 -3.95
N LEU A 140 -4.76 6.27 -4.79
CA LEU A 140 -4.32 7.55 -5.34
C LEU A 140 -4.17 8.60 -4.25
N GLU A 141 -5.15 8.71 -3.35
CA GLU A 141 -5.11 9.67 -2.24
C GLU A 141 -3.97 9.35 -1.26
N VAL A 142 -3.81 8.08 -0.86
CA VAL A 142 -2.64 7.64 -0.07
C VAL A 142 -1.32 7.98 -0.78
N THR A 143 -1.27 7.78 -2.10
CA THR A 143 -0.08 8.13 -2.88
C THR A 143 0.19 9.62 -2.81
N GLN A 144 -0.81 10.47 -3.01
CA GLN A 144 -0.66 11.92 -3.00
C GLN A 144 -0.24 12.45 -1.62
N ASP A 145 -0.76 11.86 -0.53
CA ASP A 145 -0.46 12.29 0.83
C ASP A 145 0.90 11.79 1.34
N LEU A 146 1.33 10.59 0.92
CA LEU A 146 2.58 9.98 1.39
C LEU A 146 3.77 10.24 0.48
N LEU A 147 3.57 10.50 -0.83
CA LEU A 147 4.66 10.75 -1.76
C LEU A 147 5.54 11.95 -1.35
N PRO A 148 4.99 13.09 -0.87
CA PRO A 148 5.79 14.20 -0.36
C PRO A 148 6.59 13.88 0.91
N LEU A 149 6.24 12.79 1.61
CA LEU A 149 6.94 12.34 2.82
C LEU A 149 8.12 11.41 2.48
N LEU A 150 8.33 11.01 1.23
CA LEU A 150 9.46 10.16 0.87
C LEU A 150 10.78 10.92 0.94
N ARG A 151 11.78 10.28 1.54
CA ARG A 151 13.18 10.69 1.53
C ARG A 151 13.74 10.68 0.11
N LYS A 152 14.83 11.42 -0.10
CA LYS A 152 15.65 11.28 -1.30
C LYS A 152 16.13 9.83 -1.43
N GLY A 153 15.81 9.17 -2.54
CA GLY A 153 16.12 7.75 -2.78
C GLY A 153 15.14 6.77 -2.14
N GLY A 154 14.10 7.27 -1.48
CA GLY A 154 12.95 6.48 -1.05
C GLY A 154 12.15 5.95 -2.24
N ARG A 155 11.34 4.92 -1.99
CA ARG A 155 10.60 4.21 -3.04
C ARG A 155 9.14 4.03 -2.65
N MET A 156 8.24 4.35 -3.58
CA MET A 156 6.85 3.93 -3.53
C MET A 156 6.64 2.74 -4.46
N VAL A 157 5.97 1.70 -3.97
CA VAL A 157 5.65 0.49 -4.72
C VAL A 157 4.15 0.27 -4.70
N ASN A 158 3.54 0.20 -5.89
CA ASN A 158 2.12 -0.15 -6.03
C ASN A 158 1.99 -1.63 -6.36
N VAL A 159 1.34 -2.39 -5.48
CA VAL A 159 1.04 -3.81 -5.70
C VAL A 159 -0.23 -3.91 -6.54
N SER A 160 -0.09 -4.37 -7.77
CA SER A 160 -1.19 -4.55 -8.73
C SER A 160 -1.30 -5.99 -9.21
N SER A 161 -2.48 -6.39 -9.70
CA SER A 161 -2.73 -7.73 -10.26
C SER A 161 -2.27 -7.83 -11.72
N ILE A 162 -1.87 -9.05 -12.12
CA ILE A 162 -1.66 -9.40 -13.53
C ILE A 162 -2.91 -9.19 -14.40
N SER A 163 -4.10 -9.12 -13.80
CA SER A 163 -5.35 -8.80 -14.50
C SER A 163 -5.38 -7.35 -14.99
N GLY A 164 -4.65 -6.44 -14.35
CA GLY A 164 -4.52 -5.04 -14.78
C GLY A 164 -3.51 -4.81 -15.90
N LYS A 165 -2.91 -5.86 -16.47
CA LYS A 165 -1.98 -5.67 -17.61
C LYS A 165 -2.76 -5.21 -18.84
N LEU A 166 -2.36 -4.05 -19.39
CA LEU A 166 -3.04 -3.43 -20.53
C LEU A 166 -3.07 -4.31 -21.79
N ASN A 167 -2.16 -5.27 -21.93
CA ASN A 167 -2.15 -6.21 -23.06
C ASN A 167 -3.32 -7.22 -23.05
N LYS A 168 -4.12 -7.25 -21.99
CA LYS A 168 -5.34 -8.06 -21.88
C LYS A 168 -6.59 -7.35 -22.39
N TYR A 169 -6.49 -6.06 -22.69
CA TYR A 169 -7.61 -5.22 -23.12
C TYR A 169 -7.49 -4.87 -24.60
N SER A 170 -8.60 -4.42 -25.20
CA SER A 170 -8.64 -3.98 -26.60
C SER A 170 -7.62 -2.87 -26.85
N ASP A 171 -7.19 -2.74 -28.11
CA ASP A 171 -6.26 -1.69 -28.52
C ASP A 171 -6.79 -0.30 -28.19
N GLU A 172 -8.10 -0.08 -28.29
CA GLU A 172 -8.77 1.17 -27.90
C GLU A 172 -8.54 1.49 -26.42
N ILE A 173 -8.91 0.56 -25.52
CA ILE A 173 -8.77 0.76 -24.07
C ILE A 173 -7.30 0.89 -23.69
N ARG A 174 -6.43 0.03 -24.23
CA ARG A 174 -4.98 0.10 -24.00
C ARG A 174 -4.43 1.47 -24.39
N ASN A 175 -4.76 1.97 -25.58
CA ASN A 175 -4.28 3.26 -26.06
C ASN A 175 -4.83 4.41 -25.22
N ALA A 176 -6.10 4.35 -24.80
CA ALA A 176 -6.69 5.36 -23.93
C ALA A 176 -5.91 5.51 -22.61
N PHE A 177 -5.60 4.40 -21.92
CA PHE A 177 -4.80 4.43 -20.69
C PHE A 177 -3.36 4.90 -20.93
N LEU A 178 -2.72 4.45 -22.01
CA LEU A 178 -1.33 4.85 -22.34
C LEU A 178 -1.22 6.34 -22.67
N GLN A 179 -2.24 6.94 -23.29
CA GLN A 179 -2.24 8.38 -23.56
C GLN A 179 -2.58 9.17 -22.30
N ALA A 180 -3.60 8.77 -21.54
CA ALA A 180 -3.97 9.43 -20.29
C ALA A 180 -2.79 9.47 -19.29
N ALA A 181 -2.04 8.37 -19.16
CA ALA A 181 -0.89 8.28 -18.27
C ALA A 181 0.30 9.19 -18.65
N LYS A 182 0.35 9.68 -19.90
CA LYS A 182 1.36 10.66 -20.34
C LYS A 182 0.97 12.11 -20.04
N THR A 183 -0.30 12.34 -19.71
CA THR A 183 -0.84 13.68 -19.48
C THR A 183 -0.77 14.01 -18.00
N ASP A 184 -1.73 13.50 -17.22
CA ASP A 184 -1.85 13.79 -15.80
C ASP A 184 -2.79 12.78 -15.11
N VAL A 185 -2.89 12.90 -13.78
CA VAL A 185 -3.80 12.07 -12.97
C VAL A 185 -5.27 12.29 -13.37
N PRO A 186 -5.79 13.53 -13.53
CA PRO A 186 -7.16 13.77 -13.99
C PRO A 186 -7.55 13.04 -15.29
N ALA A 187 -6.65 12.93 -16.27
CA ALA A 187 -6.92 12.20 -17.51
C ALA A 187 -7.16 10.70 -17.26
N VAL A 188 -6.40 10.10 -16.33
CA VAL A 188 -6.62 8.69 -15.92
C VAL A 188 -7.91 8.57 -15.11
N THR A 189 -8.19 9.53 -14.22
CA THR A 189 -9.44 9.57 -13.45
C THR A 189 -10.66 9.64 -14.36
N ALA A 190 -10.60 10.41 -15.45
CA ALA A 190 -11.68 10.51 -16.43
C ALA A 190 -12.02 9.14 -17.07
N LEU A 191 -11.05 8.25 -17.24
CA LEU A 191 -11.31 6.88 -17.71
C LEU A 191 -12.05 6.03 -16.66
N MET A 192 -11.75 6.21 -15.37
CA MET A 192 -12.49 5.56 -14.28
C MET A 192 -13.94 6.05 -14.23
N GLU A 193 -14.14 7.36 -14.35
CA GLU A 193 -15.47 7.98 -14.42
C GLU A 193 -16.26 7.48 -15.63
N LYS A 194 -15.62 7.36 -16.80
CA LYS A 194 -16.23 6.78 -18.01
C LYS A 194 -16.71 5.35 -17.78
N LEU A 195 -15.90 4.49 -17.15
CA LEU A 195 -16.29 3.12 -16.81
C LEU A 195 -17.48 3.11 -15.84
N LYS A 196 -17.39 3.89 -14.76
CA LYS A 196 -18.46 3.99 -13.76
C LYS A 196 -19.79 4.41 -14.40
N GLN A 197 -19.78 5.40 -15.28
CA GLN A 197 -20.97 5.84 -16.00
C GLN A 197 -21.49 4.78 -16.98
N ALA A 198 -20.60 4.14 -17.74
CA ALA A 198 -21.00 3.11 -18.71
C ALA A 198 -21.71 1.92 -18.04
N VAL A 199 -21.23 1.48 -16.87
CA VAL A 199 -21.86 0.42 -16.08
C VAL A 199 -23.19 0.89 -15.49
N ALA A 200 -23.26 2.12 -14.98
CA ALA A 200 -24.51 2.70 -14.48
C ALA A 200 -25.59 2.81 -15.57
N ASP A 201 -25.19 3.12 -16.81
CA ASP A 201 -26.07 3.18 -17.98
C ASP A 201 -26.43 1.79 -18.55
N GLY A 202 -25.84 0.70 -18.02
CA GLY A 202 -26.02 -0.67 -18.52
C GLY A 202 -25.36 -0.95 -19.88
N ARG A 203 -24.39 -0.11 -20.30
CA ARG A 203 -23.61 -0.24 -21.54
C ARG A 203 -22.45 -1.23 -21.41
N GLU A 204 -22.06 -1.57 -20.17
CA GLU A 204 -21.06 -2.57 -19.82
C GLU A 204 -21.69 -3.55 -18.81
N LYS A 205 -21.49 -4.85 -18.99
CA LYS A 205 -22.09 -5.93 -18.18
C LYS A 205 -21.11 -7.07 -17.95
#